data_AF-A0A7D7ME81-F1
#
_entry.id   AF-A0A7D7ME81-F1
#
_cell.length_a   1.000
_cell.length_b   1.000
_cell.length_c   1.000
_cell.angle_alpha   90.00
_cell.angle_beta   90.00
_cell.angle_gamma   90.00
#
_symmetry.space_group_name_H-M   'P 1'
#
loop_
_entity.id
_entity.type
_entity.pdbx_description
1 polymer ?
#
loop_
_entity_poly.entity_id
_entity_poly.type
_entity_poly.pdbx_seq_one_letter_code
_entity_poly.pdbx_strand_id
1 'polypeptide(L)'
;MRPGEAVALQETDVYRQFNQIWVSKTLFRRERQKAIYELTPPKTDTSIRKVDMDPTIISMIDSLLEYKKQHGFKKSPFLFTTTDGFPLSVDQTRQVITRIGKKTSIQKHLFTYILRHTHISILAGDGKGLPDIMKRVDHKNSETTTQIYIHVTKEMRERTVSRLAVELNQLMDIKEELKRK
;
A
#
# COMPACT_ATOMS: atom_id res chain seq x y z
N MET A 1 -0.83 -3.65 -0.81
CA MET A 1 -1.69 -4.84 -0.98
C MET A 1 -2.91 -4.48 -1.82
N ARG A 2 -3.62 -5.45 -2.39
CA ARG A 2 -4.95 -5.24 -2.99
C ARG A 2 -6.03 -5.25 -1.91
N PRO A 3 -7.21 -4.67 -2.16
CA PRO A 3 -8.29 -4.62 -1.17
C PRO A 3 -8.75 -6.01 -0.74
N GLY A 4 -8.91 -6.94 -1.70
CA GLY A 4 -9.30 -8.33 -1.43
C GLY A 4 -8.27 -9.13 -0.62
N GLU A 5 -6.98 -8.82 -0.79
CA GLU A 5 -5.91 -9.39 0.05
C GLU A 5 -6.02 -8.86 1.48
N ALA A 6 -6.21 -7.54 1.63
CA ALA A 6 -6.26 -6.89 2.93
C ALA A 6 -7.42 -7.40 3.78
N VAL A 7 -8.63 -7.51 3.22
CA VAL A 7 -9.81 -8.01 3.97
C VAL A 7 -9.76 -9.51 4.25
N ALA A 8 -8.86 -10.25 3.59
CA ALA A 8 -8.65 -11.67 3.82
C ALA A 8 -7.64 -11.96 4.96
N LEU A 9 -6.91 -10.95 5.42
CA LEU A 9 -5.88 -11.12 6.44
C LEU A 9 -6.50 -11.62 7.75
N GLN A 10 -5.83 -12.62 8.31
CA GLN A 10 -6.13 -13.23 9.59
C GLN A 10 -5.01 -12.94 10.59
N GLU A 11 -5.30 -13.09 11.88
CA GLU A 11 -4.32 -12.88 12.94
C GLU A 11 -3.09 -13.79 12.78
N THR A 12 -3.30 -15.01 12.27
CA THR A 12 -2.25 -15.99 11.98
C THR A 12 -1.34 -15.60 10.83
N ASP A 13 -1.73 -14.62 10.00
CA ASP A 13 -0.92 -14.10 8.91
C ASP A 13 0.08 -13.03 9.37
N VAL A 14 0.03 -12.61 10.64
CA VAL A 14 0.88 -11.54 11.20
C VAL A 14 2.06 -12.15 11.98
N TYR A 15 3.24 -12.14 11.36
CA TYR A 15 4.49 -12.59 11.97
C TYR A 15 5.15 -11.47 12.76
N ARG A 16 4.69 -11.29 14.01
CA ARG A 16 5.13 -10.21 14.91
C ARG A 16 6.64 -10.19 15.16
N GLN A 17 7.25 -11.36 15.37
CA GLN A 17 8.70 -11.48 15.62
C GLN A 17 9.55 -10.95 14.45
N PHE A 18 9.04 -11.03 13.23
CA PHE A 18 9.73 -10.61 12.02
C PHE A 18 9.19 -9.28 11.46
N ASN A 19 8.21 -8.66 12.11
CA ASN A 19 7.44 -7.53 11.59
C ASN A 19 6.96 -7.75 10.15
N GLN A 20 6.41 -8.93 9.85
CA GLN A 20 6.00 -9.31 8.50
C GLN A 20 4.52 -9.68 8.46
N ILE A 21 3.87 -9.39 7.33
CA ILE A 21 2.54 -9.92 7.01
C ILE A 21 2.65 -10.89 5.85
N TRP A 22 2.08 -12.07 6.03
CA TRP A 22 1.96 -13.08 4.98
C TRP A 22 0.70 -12.86 4.16
N VAL A 23 0.88 -12.53 2.90
CA VAL A 23 -0.21 -12.33 1.95
C VAL A 23 -0.30 -13.57 1.08
N SER A 24 -1.29 -14.43 1.34
CA SER A 24 -1.43 -15.74 0.71
C SER A 24 -2.83 -16.06 0.20
N LYS A 25 -3.79 -15.15 0.40
CA LYS A 25 -5.21 -15.37 0.09
C LYS A 25 -5.89 -14.06 -0.28
N THR A 26 -6.95 -14.16 -1.08
CA THR A 26 -7.86 -13.06 -1.37
C THR A 26 -9.28 -13.49 -1.00
N LEU A 27 -10.02 -12.56 -0.40
CA LEU A 27 -11.42 -12.79 -0.08
C LEU A 27 -12.27 -12.34 -1.25
N PHE A 28 -13.07 -13.27 -1.77
CA PHE A 28 -14.07 -13.01 -2.78
C PHE A 28 -15.46 -13.21 -2.19
N ARG A 29 -16.40 -12.37 -2.60
CA ARG A 29 -17.77 -12.43 -2.12
C ARG A 29 -18.69 -12.40 -3.34
N ARG A 30 -19.34 -13.53 -3.61
CA ARG A 30 -20.23 -13.68 -4.78
C ARG A 30 -21.58 -13.00 -4.55
N GLU A 31 -22.03 -12.96 -3.31
CA GLU A 31 -23.35 -12.44 -2.94
C GLU A 31 -23.29 -11.28 -1.94
N ARG A 32 -24.37 -10.50 -1.86
CA ARG A 32 -24.51 -9.44 -0.85
C ARG A 32 -24.67 -9.97 0.58
N GLN A 33 -24.76 -11.28 0.80
CA GLN A 33 -24.86 -11.87 2.14
C GLN A 33 -23.50 -11.96 2.84
N LYS A 34 -23.41 -11.52 4.10
CA LYS A 34 -22.12 -11.39 4.82
C LYS A 34 -21.49 -12.72 5.24
N ALA A 35 -22.31 -13.76 5.36
CA ALA A 35 -21.86 -15.10 5.70
C ALA A 35 -21.32 -15.90 4.50
N ILE A 36 -21.63 -15.48 3.27
CA ILE A 36 -21.26 -16.22 2.05
C ILE A 36 -20.03 -15.55 1.43
N TYR A 37 -18.85 -16.07 1.76
CA TYR A 37 -17.58 -15.61 1.21
C TYR A 37 -16.68 -16.81 0.88
N GLU A 38 -15.74 -16.59 -0.03
CA GLU A 38 -14.79 -17.58 -0.51
C GLU A 38 -13.38 -17.02 -0.32
N LEU A 39 -12.52 -17.77 0.39
CA LEU A 39 -11.09 -17.50 0.43
C LEU A 39 -10.46 -18.27 -0.72
N THR A 40 -9.92 -17.54 -1.69
CA THR A 40 -9.22 -18.14 -2.83
C THR A 40 -7.74 -17.85 -2.71
N PRO A 41 -6.87 -18.79 -3.10
CA PRO A 41 -5.47 -18.45 -3.32
C PRO A 41 -5.39 -17.34 -4.38
N PRO A 42 -4.35 -16.49 -4.34
CA PRO A 42 -4.11 -15.53 -5.39
C PRO A 42 -4.06 -16.24 -6.74
N LYS A 43 -4.51 -15.55 -7.80
CA LYS A 43 -4.58 -16.14 -9.15
C LYS A 43 -3.22 -16.59 -9.72
N THR A 44 -2.11 -16.23 -9.08
CA THR A 44 -0.74 -16.55 -9.50
C THR A 44 0.12 -16.79 -8.27
N ASP A 45 0.96 -17.84 -8.29
CA ASP A 45 1.85 -18.20 -7.16
C ASP A 45 2.78 -17.06 -6.76
N THR A 46 3.18 -16.22 -7.72
CA THR A 46 4.01 -15.02 -7.51
C THR A 46 3.36 -13.94 -6.64
N SER A 47 2.04 -14.03 -6.41
CA SER A 47 1.33 -13.10 -5.54
C SER A 47 1.43 -13.50 -4.06
N ILE A 48 1.81 -14.74 -3.75
CA ILE A 48 2.04 -15.19 -2.37
C ILE A 48 3.38 -14.62 -1.90
N ARG A 49 3.36 -13.83 -0.83
CA ARG A 49 4.55 -13.09 -0.39
C ARG A 49 4.49 -12.72 1.08
N LYS A 50 5.66 -12.51 1.68
CA LYS A 50 5.80 -11.82 2.97
C LYS A 50 6.13 -10.36 2.70
N VAL A 51 5.44 -9.47 3.40
CA VAL A 51 5.63 -8.01 3.27
C VAL A 51 6.17 -7.50 4.60
N ASP A 52 7.38 -6.95 4.58
CA ASP A 52 7.96 -6.28 5.74
C ASP A 52 7.14 -5.05 6.10
N MET A 53 6.85 -4.90 7.38
CA MET A 53 6.06 -3.82 7.96
C MET A 53 6.91 -3.04 8.94
N ASP A 54 6.63 -1.75 9.02
CA ASP A 54 7.13 -0.94 10.12
C ASP A 54 6.55 -1.47 11.46
N PRO A 55 7.35 -1.56 12.54
CA PRO A 55 6.86 -2.01 13.85
C PRO A 55 5.62 -1.26 14.34
N THR A 56 5.47 0.02 13.98
CA THR A 56 4.27 0.82 14.30
C THR A 56 3.00 0.22 13.70
N ILE A 57 3.06 -0.35 12.50
CA ILE A 57 1.91 -1.01 11.86
C ILE A 57 1.52 -2.28 12.61
N ILE A 58 2.50 -3.04 13.11
CA ILE A 58 2.24 -4.22 13.92
C ILE A 58 1.55 -3.81 15.23
N SER A 59 2.05 -2.76 15.89
CA SER A 59 1.42 -2.19 17.09
C SER A 59 -0.01 -1.70 16.83
N MET A 60 -0.28 -1.08 15.67
CA MET A 60 -1.63 -0.68 15.26
C MET A 60 -2.56 -1.88 15.08
N ILE A 61 -2.07 -3.01 14.56
CA ILE A 61 -2.85 -4.24 14.46
C ILE A 61 -3.19 -4.78 15.85
N ASP A 62 -2.22 -4.81 16.77
CA ASP A 62 -2.48 -5.28 18.14
C ASP A 62 -3.50 -4.38 18.86
N SER A 63 -3.38 -3.06 18.66
CA SER A 63 -4.36 -2.07 19.17
C SER A 63 -5.76 -2.29 18.59
N LEU A 64 -5.86 -2.63 17.30
CA LEU A 64 -7.12 -2.97 16.65
C LEU A 64 -7.76 -4.23 17.25
N LEU A 65 -6.96 -5.27 17.52
CA LEU A 65 -7.46 -6.51 18.12
C LEU A 65 -7.97 -6.29 19.55
N GLU A 66 -7.25 -5.50 20.33
CA GLU A 66 -7.67 -5.14 21.69
C GLU A 66 -8.93 -4.28 21.67
N TYR A 67 -9.01 -3.29 20.78
CA TYR A 67 -10.21 -2.47 20.57
C TYR A 67 -11.44 -3.36 20.31
N LYS A 68 -11.34 -4.34 19.41
CA LYS A 68 -12.45 -5.26 19.10
C LYS A 68 -12.91 -6.05 20.33
N LYS A 69 -11.96 -6.55 21.13
CA LYS A 69 -12.24 -7.30 22.36
C LYS A 69 -12.99 -6.44 23.37
N GLN A 70 -12.53 -5.20 23.60
CA GLN A 70 -13.16 -4.27 24.54
C GLN A 70 -14.56 -3.83 24.12
N HIS A 71 -14.82 -3.78 22.80
CA HIS A 71 -16.10 -3.31 22.25
C HIS A 71 -17.05 -4.45 21.86
N GLY A 72 -16.82 -5.67 22.37
CA GLY A 72 -17.75 -6.79 22.22
C GLY A 72 -17.91 -7.32 20.80
N PHE A 73 -16.90 -7.17 19.93
CA PHE A 73 -16.92 -7.81 18.62
C PHE A 73 -16.91 -9.33 18.78
N LYS A 74 -17.72 -10.04 17.98
CA LYS A 74 -17.67 -11.51 17.96
C LYS A 74 -16.30 -11.98 17.51
N LYS A 75 -15.81 -13.06 18.16
CA LYS A 75 -14.52 -13.66 17.85
C LYS A 75 -14.46 -14.07 16.37
N SER A 76 -13.37 -13.71 15.72
CA SER A 76 -13.15 -13.95 14.30
C SER A 76 -11.65 -14.12 14.04
N PRO A 77 -11.24 -14.99 13.11
CA PRO A 77 -9.84 -15.09 12.73
C PRO A 77 -9.37 -13.85 11.93
N PHE A 78 -10.28 -13.06 11.37
CA PHE A 78 -9.95 -11.95 10.46
C PHE A 78 -9.57 -10.65 11.17
N LEU A 79 -8.57 -9.94 10.62
CA LEU A 79 -8.13 -8.65 11.14
C LEU A 79 -9.16 -7.54 10.91
N PHE A 80 -9.89 -7.56 9.80
CA PHE A 80 -10.88 -6.53 9.46
C PHE A 80 -12.28 -7.13 9.40
N THR A 81 -13.10 -6.86 10.42
CA THR A 81 -14.41 -7.52 10.58
C THR A 81 -15.51 -6.53 10.93
N THR A 82 -16.75 -6.93 10.67
CA THR A 82 -17.91 -6.33 11.33
C THR A 82 -17.96 -6.72 12.81
N THR A 83 -18.83 -6.07 13.59
CA THR A 83 -19.12 -6.42 14.99
C THR A 83 -19.61 -7.86 15.15
N ASP A 84 -20.28 -8.40 14.12
CA ASP A 84 -20.73 -9.80 14.06
C ASP A 84 -19.62 -10.81 13.75
N GLY A 85 -18.35 -10.39 13.59
CA GLY A 85 -17.22 -11.29 13.36
C GLY A 85 -17.04 -11.73 11.90
N PHE A 86 -17.86 -11.24 10.97
CA PHE A 86 -17.68 -11.50 9.55
C PHE A 86 -16.62 -10.58 8.95
N PRO A 87 -15.80 -11.05 7.99
CA PRO A 87 -14.84 -10.19 7.32
C PRO A 87 -15.51 -9.04 6.58
N LEU A 88 -14.87 -7.87 6.57
CA LEU A 88 -15.34 -6.76 5.76
C LEU A 88 -15.29 -7.11 4.27
N SER A 89 -16.27 -6.66 3.49
CA SER A 89 -16.17 -6.73 2.03
C SER A 89 -15.31 -5.60 1.47
N VAL A 90 -14.76 -5.81 0.28
CA VAL A 90 -14.04 -4.75 -0.46
C VAL A 90 -14.92 -3.52 -0.67
N ASP A 91 -16.22 -3.72 -0.89
CA ASP A 91 -17.17 -2.62 -1.05
C ASP A 91 -17.39 -1.85 0.26
N GLN A 92 -17.53 -2.54 1.39
CA GLN A 92 -17.60 -1.89 2.71
C GLN A 92 -16.33 -1.06 2.99
N THR A 93 -15.14 -1.61 2.70
CA THR A 93 -13.89 -0.87 2.83
C THR A 93 -13.86 0.35 1.89
N ARG A 94 -14.34 0.21 0.65
CA ARG A 94 -14.47 1.34 -0.30
C ARG A 94 -15.38 2.43 0.25
N GLN A 95 -16.56 2.07 0.75
CA GLN A 95 -17.50 3.03 1.32
C GLN A 95 -16.90 3.78 2.52
N VAL A 96 -16.16 3.09 3.38
CA VAL A 96 -15.45 3.72 4.51
C VAL A 96 -14.43 4.74 4.01
N ILE A 97 -13.57 4.36 3.06
CA ILE A 97 -12.55 5.27 2.50
C ILE A 97 -13.19 6.46 1.78
N THR A 98 -14.24 6.24 0.98
CA THR A 98 -14.95 7.32 0.31
C THR A 98 -15.60 8.27 1.32
N ARG A 99 -16.18 7.76 2.41
CA ARG A 99 -16.74 8.58 3.49
C ARG A 99 -15.67 9.40 4.20
N ILE A 100 -14.50 8.81 4.47
CA ILE A 100 -13.36 9.53 5.05
C ILE A 100 -12.92 10.64 4.08
N GLY A 101 -12.79 10.34 2.78
CA GLY A 101 -12.40 11.33 1.77
C GLY A 101 -13.31 12.56 1.73
N LYS A 102 -14.63 12.37 1.85
CA LYS A 102 -15.60 13.49 1.93
C LYS A 102 -15.42 14.40 3.15
N LYS A 103 -14.70 13.95 4.19
CA LYS A 103 -14.38 14.73 5.39
C LYS A 103 -13.01 15.43 5.30
N THR A 104 -12.33 15.31 4.16
CA THR A 104 -11.02 15.92 3.92
C THR A 104 -11.15 16.99 2.84
N SER A 105 -10.11 17.82 2.69
CA SER A 105 -9.98 18.77 1.57
C SER A 105 -9.57 18.10 0.24
N ILE A 106 -9.47 16.77 0.18
CA ILE A 106 -9.01 16.04 -0.99
C ILE A 106 -10.11 16.02 -2.07
N GLN A 107 -9.83 16.68 -3.20
CA GLN A 107 -10.76 16.79 -4.33
C GLN A 107 -10.82 15.52 -5.21
N LYS A 108 -9.85 14.60 -5.04
CA LYS A 108 -9.82 13.33 -5.79
C LYS A 108 -10.83 12.35 -5.20
N HIS A 109 -11.53 11.62 -6.08
CA HIS A 109 -12.40 10.53 -5.63
C HIS A 109 -11.58 9.41 -4.96
N LEU A 110 -11.73 9.26 -3.64
CA LEU A 110 -11.02 8.25 -2.86
C LEU A 110 -11.75 6.90 -2.89
N PHE A 111 -11.03 5.85 -3.31
CA PHE A 111 -11.45 4.46 -3.26
C PHE A 111 -10.26 3.57 -2.90
N THR A 112 -10.51 2.31 -2.52
CA THR A 112 -9.49 1.41 -1.94
C THR A 112 -8.17 1.29 -2.72
N TYR A 113 -8.21 1.24 -4.04
CA TYR A 113 -6.99 1.12 -4.86
C TYR A 113 -6.11 2.37 -4.84
N ILE A 114 -6.64 3.54 -4.51
CA ILE A 114 -5.85 4.78 -4.46
C ILE A 114 -4.75 4.69 -3.40
N LEU A 115 -5.01 4.02 -2.29
CA LEU A 115 -4.02 3.82 -1.22
C LEU A 115 -2.82 2.99 -1.73
N ARG A 116 -3.09 1.98 -2.56
CA ARG A 116 -2.03 1.20 -3.21
C ARG A 116 -1.24 2.06 -4.19
N HIS A 117 -1.90 2.91 -4.96
CA HIS A 117 -1.23 3.80 -5.90
C HIS A 117 -0.34 4.80 -5.17
N THR A 118 -0.83 5.42 -4.09
CA THR A 118 -0.04 6.29 -3.21
C THR A 118 1.18 5.56 -2.66
N HIS A 119 1.02 4.31 -2.19
CA HIS A 119 2.16 3.50 -1.70
C HIS A 119 3.20 3.25 -2.79
N ILE A 120 2.77 2.95 -4.03
CA ILE A 120 3.68 2.79 -5.18
C ILE A 120 4.39 4.12 -5.48
N SER A 121 3.66 5.23 -5.51
CA SER A 121 4.22 6.57 -5.78
C SER A 121 5.25 6.98 -4.73
N ILE A 122 5.01 6.70 -3.45
CA ILE A 122 5.97 6.96 -2.38
C ILE A 122 7.25 6.16 -2.61
N LEU A 123 7.14 4.85 -2.82
CA LEU A 123 8.32 4.01 -3.06
C LEU A 123 9.11 4.42 -4.30
N ALA A 124 8.42 4.78 -5.38
CA ALA A 124 9.05 5.28 -6.60
C ALA A 124 9.76 6.62 -6.36
N GLY A 125 9.12 7.52 -5.59
CA GLY A 125 9.68 8.81 -5.16
C GLY A 125 10.92 8.67 -4.29
N ASP A 126 11.00 7.60 -3.49
CA ASP A 126 12.17 7.24 -2.68
C ASP A 126 13.27 6.54 -3.50
N GLY A 127 13.11 6.47 -4.84
CA GLY A 127 14.10 5.89 -5.75
C GLY A 127 14.18 4.36 -5.73
N LYS A 128 13.18 3.66 -5.16
CA LYS A 128 13.14 2.19 -5.20
C LYS A 128 12.95 1.70 -6.63
N GLY A 129 13.70 0.68 -7.03
CA GLY A 129 13.57 0.10 -8.36
C GLY A 129 12.21 -0.56 -8.59
N LEU A 130 11.72 -0.49 -9.83
CA LEU A 130 10.46 -1.12 -10.24
C LEU A 130 10.36 -2.61 -9.85
N PRO A 131 11.41 -3.46 -10.00
CA PRO A 131 11.33 -4.87 -9.58
C PRO A 131 11.01 -5.05 -8.09
N ASP A 132 11.63 -4.23 -7.23
CA ASP A 132 11.42 -4.30 -5.77
C ASP A 132 10.01 -3.86 -5.39
N ILE A 133 9.53 -2.78 -6.02
CA ILE A 133 8.17 -2.30 -5.85
C ILE A 133 7.19 -3.40 -6.25
N MET A 134 7.36 -4.01 -7.42
CA MET A 134 6.48 -5.08 -7.91
C MET A 134 6.47 -6.29 -6.98
N LYS A 135 7.65 -6.71 -6.49
CA LYS A 135 7.77 -7.80 -5.51
C LYS A 135 7.00 -7.49 -4.22
N ARG A 136 7.03 -6.24 -3.76
CA ARG A 136 6.29 -5.79 -2.56
C ARG A 136 4.78 -5.71 -2.80
N VAL A 137 4.36 -5.13 -3.92
CA VAL A 137 2.94 -4.84 -4.15
C VAL A 137 2.18 -5.99 -4.82
N ASP A 138 2.83 -6.95 -5.47
CA ASP A 138 2.33 -8.00 -6.38
C ASP A 138 2.46 -7.64 -7.87
N HIS A 139 2.99 -8.59 -8.65
CA HIS A 139 3.32 -8.49 -10.07
C HIS A 139 2.10 -8.48 -11.00
N LYS A 140 0.95 -9.00 -10.56
CA LYS A 140 -0.20 -9.20 -11.46
C LYS A 140 -0.84 -7.91 -11.97
N ASN A 141 -0.59 -6.75 -11.34
CA ASN A 141 -1.00 -5.45 -11.93
C ASN A 141 0.24 -4.63 -12.34
N SER A 142 1.09 -5.26 -13.15
CA SER A 142 2.34 -4.68 -13.62
C SER A 142 2.09 -3.41 -14.41
N GLU A 143 1.11 -3.38 -15.33
CA GLU A 143 0.86 -2.22 -16.17
C GLU A 143 0.54 -0.95 -15.36
N THR A 144 -0.46 -0.99 -14.47
CA THR A 144 -0.79 0.19 -13.63
C THR A 144 0.38 0.61 -12.76
N THR A 145 1.10 -0.36 -12.17
CA THR A 145 2.26 -0.08 -11.31
C THR A 145 3.39 0.57 -12.10
N THR A 146 3.67 0.07 -13.31
CA THR A 146 4.65 0.61 -14.24
C THR A 146 4.27 2.01 -14.69
N GLN A 147 3.00 2.28 -15.03
CA GLN A 147 2.56 3.62 -15.43
C GLN A 147 2.74 4.65 -14.30
N ILE A 148 2.35 4.30 -13.07
CA ILE A 148 2.59 5.15 -11.90
C ILE A 148 4.09 5.39 -11.69
N TYR A 149 4.89 4.34 -11.77
CA TYR A 149 6.34 4.43 -11.63
C TYR A 149 6.97 5.34 -12.69
N ILE A 150 6.61 5.17 -13.97
CA ILE A 150 7.10 6.00 -15.07
C ILE A 150 6.75 7.46 -14.83
N HIS A 151 5.51 7.74 -14.42
CA HIS A 151 5.07 9.10 -14.15
C HIS A 151 5.90 9.76 -13.03
N VAL A 152 6.04 9.10 -11.88
CA VAL A 152 6.80 9.64 -10.73
C VAL A 152 8.29 9.80 -11.08
N THR A 153 8.89 8.79 -11.71
CA THR A 153 10.32 8.84 -12.07
C THR A 153 10.61 9.83 -13.20
N LYS A 154 9.64 10.16 -14.06
CA LYS A 154 9.77 11.26 -15.03
C LYS A 154 9.90 12.60 -14.30
N GLU A 155 9.02 12.89 -13.35
CA GLU A 155 9.10 14.12 -12.55
C GLU A 155 10.42 14.20 -11.76
N MET A 156 10.88 13.07 -11.20
CA MET A 156 12.18 13.01 -10.52
C MET A 156 13.35 13.29 -11.47
N ARG A 157 13.31 12.73 -12.70
CA ARG A 157 14.34 12.97 -13.71
C ARG A 157 14.39 14.43 -14.12
N GLU A 158 13.24 15.06 -14.36
CA GLU A 158 13.17 16.49 -14.68
C GLU A 158 13.78 17.35 -13.56
N ARG A 159 13.44 17.08 -12.29
CA ARG A 159 14.06 17.75 -11.13
C ARG A 159 15.58 17.51 -11.04
N THR A 160 16.02 16.29 -11.36
CA THR A 160 17.44 15.92 -11.31
C THR A 160 18.25 16.65 -12.38
N VAL A 161 17.73 16.74 -13.62
CA VAL A 161 18.36 17.49 -14.71
C VAL A 161 18.46 18.98 -14.35
N SER A 162 17.41 19.57 -13.78
CA SER A 162 17.45 20.95 -13.30
C SER A 162 18.50 21.15 -12.21
N ARG A 163 18.63 20.23 -11.25
CA ARG A 163 19.64 20.32 -10.19
C ARG A 163 21.06 20.17 -10.72
N LEU A 164 21.29 19.21 -11.62
CA LEU A 164 22.59 19.00 -12.28
C LEU A 164 23.03 20.24 -13.06
N ALA A 165 22.10 20.90 -13.77
CA ALA A 165 22.41 22.14 -14.49
C ALA A 165 22.89 23.24 -13.53
N VAL A 166 22.26 23.39 -12.36
CA VAL A 166 22.67 24.35 -11.33
C VAL A 166 24.06 24.00 -10.76
N GLU A 167 24.28 22.74 -10.35
CA GLU A 167 25.57 22.29 -9.81
C GLU A 167 26.71 22.46 -10.82
N LEU A 168 26.47 22.12 -12.09
CA LEU A 168 27.45 22.30 -13.17
C LEU A 168 27.77 23.78 -13.40
N ASN A 169 26.77 24.67 -13.41
CA ASN A 169 27.00 26.11 -13.58
C ASN A 169 27.83 26.69 -12.42
N GLN A 170 27.53 26.31 -11.18
CA GLN A 170 28.32 26.72 -10.02
C GLN A 170 29.78 26.27 -10.13
N LEU A 171 30.01 25.03 -10.56
CA LEU A 171 31.36 24.50 -10.78
C LEU A 171 32.11 25.22 -11.92
N MET A 172 31.40 25.64 -12.97
CA MET A 172 31.99 26.41 -14.07
C MET A 172 32.34 27.83 -13.64
N ASP A 173 31.48 28.51 -12.89
CA ASP A 173 31.75 29.86 -12.38
C ASP A 173 32.96 29.90 -11.43
N ILE A 174 33.10 28.90 -10.55
CA ILE A 174 34.27 28.75 -9.67
C ILE A 174 35.57 28.60 -10.49
N LYS A 175 35.54 27.86 -11.60
CA LYS A 175 36.72 27.70 -12.47
C LYS A 175 37.10 28.98 -13.20
N GLU A 176 36.11 29.79 -13.60
CA GLU A 176 36.38 31.08 -14.25
C GLU A 176 36.92 32.13 -13.26
N GLU A 177 36.49 32.10 -11.99
CA GLU A 177 37.09 32.94 -10.94
C GLU A 177 38.54 32.55 -10.63
N LEU A 178 38.85 31.25 -10.63
CA LEU A 178 40.21 30.73 -10.40
C LEU A 178 41.18 31.09 -11.55
N LYS A 179 40.70 31.25 -12.78
CA LYS A 179 41.53 31.68 -13.94
C LYS A 179 41.85 33.18 -13.94
N ARG A 180 41.10 33.99 -13.20
CA ARG A 180 41.26 35.46 -13.16
C ARG A 180 42.20 35.94 -12.05
N LYS A 181 42.72 35.04 -11.23
CA LYS A 181 43.77 35.28 -10.22
C LYS A 181 45.11 34.75 -10.72
#